data_AF-A0A0F9HPQ8-F1
#
_entry.id   AF-A0A0F9HPQ8-F1
#
_cell.length_a   1.000
_cell.length_b   1.000
_cell.length_c   1.000
_cell.angle_alpha   90.00
_cell.angle_beta   90.00
_cell.angle_gamma   90.00
#
_symmetry.space_group_name_H-M   'P 1'
#
loop_
_entity.id
_entity.type
_entity.pdbx_description
1 polymer ?
#
loop_
_entity_poly.entity_id
_entity_poly.type
_entity_poly.pdbx_seq_one_letter_code
_entity_poly.pdbx_strand_id
1 'polypeptide(L)'
;MGFKQKDLQPCVLCSKGVMHNNNITFYRIFIEHLVIDTSAVSRQHGMEMMMGQAAPLAQVMGPDEDMAKVVSHSNPILICQSCALGEHGIGAVLSAIEH
;
A
#
# COMPACT_ATOMS: atom_id res chain seq x y z
N MET A 1 -11.47 3.26 -17.04
CA MET A 1 -10.80 4.57 -17.22
C MET A 1 -9.48 4.32 -17.95
N GLY A 2 -9.26 4.89 -19.13
CA GLY A 2 -8.07 4.61 -19.97
C GLY A 2 -6.98 5.67 -19.81
N PHE A 3 -5.73 5.32 -20.13
CA PHE A 3 -4.60 6.25 -20.20
C PHE A 3 -4.61 7.01 -21.53
N LYS A 4 -4.35 8.33 -21.50
CA LYS A 4 -4.02 9.10 -22.70
C LYS A 4 -2.50 9.18 -22.85
N GLN A 5 -2.04 9.52 -24.05
CA GLN A 5 -0.61 9.70 -24.32
C GLN A 5 0.07 10.67 -23.34
N LYS A 6 -0.61 11.75 -22.96
CA LYS A 6 -0.11 12.74 -21.98
C LYS A 6 0.07 12.17 -20.56
N ASP A 7 -0.63 11.08 -20.23
CA ASP A 7 -0.60 10.47 -18.91
C ASP A 7 0.53 9.41 -18.81
N LEU A 8 1.14 9.03 -19.93
CA LEU A 8 2.26 8.09 -19.99
C LEU A 8 3.57 8.79 -19.62
N GLN A 9 3.85 8.82 -18.31
CA GLN A 9 5.13 9.25 -17.78
C GLN A 9 6.19 8.14 -17.89
N PRO A 10 7.49 8.49 -17.92
CA PRO A 10 8.56 7.49 -17.83
C PRO A 10 8.45 6.65 -16.55
N CYS A 11 8.99 5.43 -16.61
CA CYS A 11 9.10 4.57 -15.45
C CYS A 11 9.96 5.23 -14.38
N VAL A 12 9.47 5.30 -13.15
CA VAL A 12 10.17 5.96 -12.03
C VAL A 12 11.52 5.32 -11.70
N LEU A 13 11.68 4.01 -11.94
CA LEU A 13 12.89 3.26 -11.57
C LEU A 13 13.99 3.35 -12.61
N CYS A 14 13.67 3.15 -13.90
CA CYS A 14 14.67 3.18 -14.97
C CYS A 14 14.70 4.49 -15.76
N SER A 15 13.78 5.41 -15.49
CA SER A 15 13.60 6.69 -16.21
C SER A 15 13.37 6.55 -17.73
N LYS A 16 13.10 5.35 -18.23
CA LYS A 16 12.75 5.08 -19.64
C LYS A 16 11.24 5.02 -19.84
N GLY A 17 10.77 5.07 -21.08
CA GLY A 17 9.36 4.87 -21.40
C GLY A 17 8.85 3.51 -20.88
N VAL A 18 7.58 3.44 -20.47
CA VAL A 18 7.00 2.21 -19.87
C VAL A 18 6.99 1.00 -20.81
N MET A 19 7.11 1.22 -22.13
CA MET A 19 7.15 0.18 -23.17
C MET A 19 8.57 -0.12 -23.71
N HIS A 20 9.64 0.40 -23.10
CA HIS A 20 10.99 0.36 -23.71
C HIS A 20 11.59 -1.04 -23.94
N ASN A 21 11.08 -2.08 -23.28
CA ASN A 21 11.55 -3.47 -23.41
C ASN A 21 10.57 -4.37 -24.19
N ASN A 22 9.82 -3.82 -25.15
CA ASN A 22 8.77 -4.54 -25.91
C ASN A 22 7.66 -5.17 -25.05
N ASN A 23 7.57 -4.79 -23.79
CA ASN A 23 6.49 -5.18 -22.89
C ASN A 23 5.32 -4.18 -23.03
N ILE A 24 4.13 -4.69 -23.31
CA ILE A 24 2.92 -3.87 -23.49
C ILE A 24 2.16 -3.60 -22.19
N THR A 25 2.61 -4.20 -21.09
CA THR A 25 2.02 -4.00 -19.76
C THR A 25 2.94 -3.14 -18.89
N PHE A 26 2.32 -2.44 -17.95
CA PHE A 26 2.99 -1.60 -16.98
C PHE A 26 2.07 -1.41 -15.78
N TYR A 27 2.63 -1.00 -14.65
CA TYR A 27 1.90 -0.80 -13.41
C TYR A 27 1.78 0.68 -13.09
N ARG A 28 0.60 1.06 -12.58
CA ARG A 28 0.39 2.33 -11.89
C ARG A 28 0.28 2.04 -10.41
N ILE A 29 1.13 2.66 -9.60
CA ILE A 29 1.20 2.42 -8.16
C ILE A 29 0.78 3.68 -7.42
N PHE A 30 -0.10 3.51 -6.45
CA PHE A 30 -0.45 4.53 -5.46
C PHE A 30 0.22 4.14 -4.15
N ILE A 31 0.95 5.07 -3.55
CA ILE A 31 1.62 4.85 -2.28
C ILE A 31 1.04 5.85 -1.27
N GLU A 32 0.67 5.32 -0.11
CA GLU A 32 0.18 6.10 1.01
C GLU A 32 1.14 5.96 2.17
N HIS A 33 1.44 7.07 2.83
CA HIS A 33 2.18 7.07 4.06
C HIS A 33 1.18 7.07 5.21
N LEU A 34 1.18 6.00 6.01
CA LEU A 34 0.32 5.88 7.18
C LEU A 34 1.16 6.03 8.45
N VAL A 35 0.54 6.61 9.48
CA VAL A 35 1.08 6.67 10.83
C VAL A 35 0.13 5.95 11.78
N ILE A 36 0.70 5.18 12.70
CA ILE A 36 -0.07 4.51 13.75
C ILE A 36 -0.54 5.54 14.78
N ASP A 37 -1.82 5.51 15.12
CA ASP A 37 -2.35 6.24 16.26
C ASP A 37 -2.05 5.44 17.54
N THR A 38 -0.93 5.76 18.17
CA THR A 38 -0.47 5.07 19.38
C THR A 38 -1.44 5.22 20.54
N SER A 39 -2.27 6.27 20.55
CA SER A 39 -3.29 6.47 21.59
C SER A 39 -4.46 5.51 21.40
N ALA A 40 -4.94 5.36 20.17
CA ALA A 40 -5.98 4.39 19.83
C ALA A 40 -5.51 2.95 20.12
N VAL A 41 -4.28 2.61 19.70
CA VAL A 41 -3.67 1.31 19.99
C VAL A 41 -3.55 1.07 21.50
N SER A 42 -3.09 2.06 22.26
CA SER A 42 -2.93 1.91 23.72
C SER A 42 -4.28 1.71 24.43
N ARG A 43 -5.34 2.38 23.98
CA ARG A 43 -6.70 2.20 24.52
C ARG A 43 -7.22 0.79 24.24
N GLN A 44 -7.11 0.34 22.98
CA GLN A 44 -7.56 -0.99 22.60
C GLN A 44 -6.77 -2.07 23.33
N HIS A 45 -5.46 -1.95 23.39
CA HIS A 45 -4.61 -2.86 24.14
C HIS A 45 -4.92 -2.85 25.65
N GLY A 46 -5.21 -1.68 26.23
CA GLY A 46 -5.66 -1.56 27.62
C GLY A 46 -6.97 -2.30 27.89
N MET A 47 -7.94 -2.21 26.98
CA MET A 47 -9.21 -2.96 27.07
C MET A 47 -8.99 -4.46 26.97
N GLU A 48 -8.14 -4.92 26.04
CA GLU A 48 -7.78 -6.34 25.91
C GLU A 48 -7.16 -6.87 27.21
N MET A 49 -6.26 -6.12 27.84
CA MET A 49 -5.67 -6.48 29.12
C MET A 49 -6.68 -6.51 30.27
N MET A 50 -7.64 -5.57 30.31
CA MET A 50 -8.70 -5.57 31.33
C MET A 50 -9.67 -6.76 31.18
N MET A 51 -9.96 -7.18 29.95
CA MET A 51 -10.90 -8.27 29.68
C MET A 51 -10.27 -9.66 29.80
N GLY A 52 -8.94 -9.78 29.84
CA GLY A 52 -8.25 -11.04 30.12
C GLY A 52 -8.66 -12.17 29.16
N GLN A 53 -9.26 -13.24 29.68
CA GLN A 53 -9.75 -14.36 28.84
C GLN A 53 -10.88 -13.96 27.88
N ALA A 54 -11.54 -12.83 28.11
CA ALA A 54 -12.56 -12.26 27.24
C ALA A 54 -12.00 -11.22 26.25
N ALA A 55 -10.68 -11.10 26.09
CA ALA A 55 -10.05 -10.16 25.15
C ALA A 55 -10.61 -10.18 23.71
N PRO A 56 -11.03 -11.32 23.12
CA PRO A 56 -11.66 -11.31 21.80
C PRO A 56 -12.98 -10.52 21.75
N LEU A 57 -13.69 -10.38 22.87
CA LEU A 57 -14.89 -9.55 22.96
C LEU A 57 -14.57 -8.05 23.01
N ALA A 58 -13.35 -7.67 23.40
CA ALA A 58 -12.91 -6.27 23.43
C ALA A 58 -12.91 -5.63 22.03
N GLN A 59 -12.65 -6.43 20.98
CA GLN A 59 -12.68 -5.96 19.59
C GLN A 59 -14.10 -5.68 19.08
N VAL A 60 -15.12 -6.32 19.67
CA VAL A 60 -16.53 -6.15 19.30
C VAL A 60 -17.23 -5.11 20.18
N MET A 61 -16.79 -4.96 21.43
CA MET A 61 -17.36 -4.03 22.40
C MET A 61 -16.64 -2.68 22.45
N GLY A 62 -15.39 -2.62 21.99
CA GLY A 62 -14.62 -1.39 21.88
C GLY A 62 -15.10 -0.51 20.72
N PRO A 63 -14.83 0.80 20.75
CA PRO A 63 -15.08 1.66 19.60
C PRO A 63 -14.18 1.22 18.43
N ASP A 64 -14.77 1.09 17.24
CA ASP A 64 -14.08 0.77 15.97
C ASP A 64 -13.30 2.01 15.50
N GLU A 65 -12.28 2.37 16.27
CA GLU A 65 -11.43 3.53 16.01
C GLU A 65 -10.39 3.20 14.93
N ASP A 66 -10.11 4.18 14.07
CA ASP A 66 -9.01 4.07 13.12
C ASP A 66 -7.66 3.95 13.88
N MET A 67 -7.02 2.80 13.75
CA MET A 67 -5.72 2.52 14.38
C MET A 67 -4.54 3.18 13.65
N ALA A 68 -4.76 3.59 12.40
CA ALA A 68 -3.78 4.27 11.59
C ALA A 68 -4.44 5.41 10.82
N LYS A 69 -3.67 6.47 10.58
CA LYS A 69 -4.11 7.64 9.84
C LYS A 69 -3.23 7.84 8.63
N VAL A 70 -3.82 8.24 7.52
CA VAL A 70 -3.05 8.63 6.33
C VAL A 70 -2.40 9.99 6.60
N VAL A 71 -1.07 10.03 6.50
CA VAL A 71 -0.26 11.25 6.64
C VAL A 71 -0.23 12.00 5.31
N SER A 72 -0.06 11.26 4.20
CA SER A 72 0.02 11.84 2.87
C SER A 72 -0.24 10.80 1.79
N HIS A 73 -0.87 11.25 0.70
CA HIS A 73 -0.97 10.49 -0.54
C HIS A 73 0.14 10.93 -1.49
N SER A 74 0.79 10.00 -2.18
CA SER A 74 1.67 10.32 -3.29
C SER A 74 0.87 10.44 -4.59
N ASN A 75 1.36 11.26 -5.52
CA ASN A 75 0.91 11.14 -6.91
C ASN A 75 1.20 9.71 -7.42
N PRO A 76 0.32 9.15 -8.26
CA PRO A 76 0.55 7.82 -8.82
C PRO A 76 1.84 7.81 -9.65
N ILE A 77 2.65 6.79 -9.43
CA ILE A 77 3.89 6.55 -10.16
C ILE A 77 3.68 5.41 -11.17
N LEU A 78 4.42 5.45 -12.27
CA LEU A 78 4.39 4.42 -13.30
C LEU A 78 5.67 3.57 -13.25
N ILE A 79 5.51 2.26 -13.39
CA ILE A 79 6.59 1.29 -13.40
C ILE A 79 6.43 0.34 -14.58
N CYS A 80 7.48 0.19 -15.39
CA CYS A 80 7.46 -0.76 -16.50
C CYS A 80 7.46 -2.21 -15.99
N GLN A 81 6.92 -3.14 -16.77
CA GLN A 81 6.88 -4.56 -16.39
C GLN A 81 8.24 -5.14 -16.00
N SER A 82 9.32 -4.78 -16.72
CA SER A 82 10.66 -5.27 -16.41
C SER A 82 11.17 -4.81 -15.04
N CYS A 83 10.92 -3.55 -14.67
CA CYS A 83 11.33 -3.04 -13.35
C CYS A 83 10.43 -3.57 -12.24
N ALA A 84 9.16 -3.86 -12.53
CA ALA A 84 8.24 -4.47 -11.59
C ALA A 84 8.63 -5.93 -11.26
N LEU A 85 9.03 -6.72 -12.26
CA LEU A 85 9.40 -8.13 -12.10
C LEU A 85 10.89 -8.37 -11.78
N GLY A 86 11.72 -7.34 -11.88
CA GLY A 86 13.15 -7.42 -11.59
C GLY A 86 13.47 -7.43 -10.09
N GLU A 87 14.76 -7.32 -9.76
CA GLU A 87 15.28 -7.38 -8.38
C GLU A 87 14.88 -6.19 -7.48
N HIS A 88 14.11 -5.22 -7.98
CA HIS A 88 13.80 -3.97 -7.28
C HIS A 88 12.63 -4.06 -6.28
N GLY A 89 12.36 -5.25 -5.73
CA GLY A 89 11.50 -5.44 -4.55
C GLY A 89 9.99 -5.29 -4.75
N ILE A 90 9.52 -4.63 -5.82
CA ILE A 90 8.08 -4.51 -6.10
C ILE A 90 7.48 -5.84 -6.58
N GLY A 91 8.27 -6.68 -7.25
CA GLY A 91 7.84 -8.01 -7.70
C GLY A 91 7.40 -8.91 -6.54
N ALA A 92 8.05 -8.80 -5.38
CA ALA A 92 7.67 -9.54 -4.18
C ALA A 92 6.30 -9.09 -3.64
N VAL A 93 6.02 -7.78 -3.65
CA VAL A 93 4.71 -7.23 -3.23
C VAL A 93 3.63 -7.61 -4.24
N LEU A 94 3.91 -7.56 -5.54
CA LEU A 94 2.97 -7.99 -6.58
C LEU A 94 2.64 -9.48 -6.45
N SER A 95 3.63 -10.35 -6.20
CA SER A 95 3.38 -11.79 -6.01
C SER A 95 2.53 -12.10 -4.77
N ALA A 96 2.59 -11.27 -3.72
CA ALA A 96 1.80 -11.45 -2.52
C ALA A 96 0.32 -11.03 -2.70
N ILE A 97 0.03 -10.17 -3.69
CA ILE A 97 -1.31 -9.66 -3.98
C ILE A 97 -2.04 -10.53 -5.02
N GLU A 98 -1.30 -11.30 -5.83
CA GLU A 98 -1.85 -12.18 -6.87
C GLU A 98 -2.26 -13.59 -6.35
N HIS A 99 -2.25 -13.81 -5.03
CA HIS A 99 -2.70 -15.03 -4.35
C HIS A 99 -4.02 -14.82 -3.60
#